data_AF-A0A9Q0MM50-F1
#
_entry.id   AF-A0A9Q0MM50-F1
#
_cell.length_a   1.000
_cell.length_b   1.000
_cell.length_c   1.000
_cell.angle_alpha   90.00
_cell.angle_beta   90.00
_cell.angle_gamma   90.00
#
_symmetry.space_group_name_H-M   'P 1'
#
loop_
_entity.id
_entity.type
_entity.pdbx_description
1 polymer ?
#
loop_
_entity_poly.entity_id
_entity_poly.type
_entity_poly.pdbx_seq_one_letter_code
_entity_poly.pdbx_strand_id
1 'polypeptide(L)'
;MLTNKIFLRKTKRGNILKIVREHYLRDDIYCGSEFCNDCDHESHDKVLSEQPTSKSRLYPFPHYLVLDTNAVLDHIDVFEEDVLTDIVVLYTVLDEVKHKSSSVYKKFREVIADKSRNIYIFVNEHH
;
A
#
# COMPACT_ATOMS: atom_id res chain seq x y z
N MET A 1 -12.80 4.07 -15.98
CA MET A 1 -12.32 4.08 -17.39
C MET A 1 -11.67 2.74 -17.76
N LEU A 2 -11.90 2.18 -18.96
CA LEU A 2 -11.27 0.92 -19.41
C LEU A 2 -9.97 1.19 -20.17
N THR A 3 -8.89 0.54 -19.77
CA THR A 3 -7.58 0.58 -20.44
C THR A 3 -7.04 -0.85 -20.65
N ASN A 4 -5.97 -1.01 -21.42
CA ASN A 4 -5.34 -2.31 -21.66
C ASN A 4 -3.89 -2.31 -21.15
N LYS A 5 -3.56 -3.25 -20.27
CA LYS A 5 -2.18 -3.52 -19.82
C LYS A 5 -1.57 -4.60 -20.70
N ILE A 6 -0.53 -4.23 -21.45
CA ILE A 6 0.15 -5.11 -22.42
C ILE A 6 1.56 -5.39 -21.91
N PHE A 7 1.93 -6.66 -21.82
CA PHE A 7 3.30 -7.06 -21.45
C PHE A 7 3.74 -8.33 -22.17
N LEU A 8 5.06 -8.50 -22.32
CA LEU A 8 5.66 -9.69 -22.90
C LEU A 8 6.06 -10.66 -21.79
N ARG A 9 5.71 -11.94 -21.94
CA ARG A 9 6.09 -13.00 -20.99
C ARG A 9 6.81 -14.13 -21.71
N LYS A 10 7.98 -14.51 -21.19
CA LYS A 10 8.68 -15.71 -21.62
C LYS A 10 8.05 -16.95 -20.98
N THR A 11 7.68 -17.93 -21.79
CA THR A 11 7.17 -19.22 -21.33
C THR A 11 8.31 -20.11 -20.83
N LYS A 12 7.98 -21.18 -20.08
CA LYS A 12 8.96 -22.19 -19.64
C LYS A 12 9.73 -22.84 -20.81
N ARG A 13 9.15 -22.86 -22.01
CA ARG A 13 9.76 -23.41 -23.24
C ARG A 13 10.58 -22.38 -24.03
N GLY A 14 10.69 -21.14 -23.54
CA GLY A 14 11.49 -20.09 -24.18
C GLY A 14 10.73 -19.18 -25.14
N ASN A 15 9.50 -19.52 -25.52
CA ASN A 15 8.69 -18.68 -26.41
C ASN A 15 8.28 -17.37 -25.73
N ILE A 16 8.31 -16.27 -26.47
CA ILE A 16 7.86 -14.94 -26.02
C ILE A 16 6.40 -14.77 -26.43
N LEU A 17 5.51 -14.53 -25.46
CA LEU A 17 4.09 -14.28 -25.69
C LEU A 17 3.73 -12.85 -25.33
N LYS A 18 2.94 -12.18 -26.17
CA LYS A 18 2.29 -10.92 -25.86
C LYS A 18 1.00 -11.20 -25.09
N ILE A 19 0.93 -10.74 -23.85
CA ILE A 19 -0.25 -10.84 -23.00
C ILE A 19 -0.92 -9.47 -22.98
N VAL A 20 -2.22 -9.45 -23.25
CA VAL A 20 -3.08 -8.27 -23.14
C VAL A 20 -4.09 -8.57 -22.05
N ARG A 21 -4.19 -7.67 -21.07
CA ARG A 21 -5.19 -7.74 -19.99
C ARG A 21 -5.97 -6.44 -19.93
N GLU A 22 -7.25 -6.55 -19.69
CA GLU A 22 -8.08 -5.41 -19.35
C GLU A 22 -7.62 -4.83 -18.01
N HIS A 23 -7.63 -3.50 -17.93
CA HIS A 23 -7.24 -2.76 -16.75
C HIS A 23 -8.26 -1.66 -16.51
N TYR A 24 -9.02 -1.84 -15.43
CA TYR A 24 -10.10 -0.95 -15.04
C TYR A 24 -9.57 0.11 -14.09
N LEU A 25 -9.76 1.38 -14.48
CA LEU A 25 -9.55 2.54 -13.62
C LEU A 25 -10.88 2.94 -12.99
N ARG A 26 -10.83 3.30 -11.73
CA ARG A 26 -11.94 3.50 -10.80
C ARG A 26 -11.78 4.84 -10.10
N ASP A 27 -12.82 5.65 -10.16
CA ASP A 27 -12.85 6.97 -9.50
C ASP A 27 -13.36 6.87 -8.05
N ASP A 28 -13.79 5.67 -7.62
CA ASP A 28 -14.31 5.35 -6.28
C ASP A 28 -13.24 4.70 -5.38
N ILE A 29 -11.96 5.03 -5.61
CA ILE A 29 -10.85 4.64 -4.72
C ILE A 29 -10.48 5.86 -3.88
N TYR A 30 -10.86 5.84 -2.61
CA TYR A 30 -10.66 7.00 -1.75
C TYR A 30 -9.30 6.98 -1.04
N CYS A 31 -8.91 8.09 -0.40
CA CYS A 31 -7.60 8.20 0.24
C CYS A 31 -7.49 7.62 1.67
N GLY A 32 -8.61 7.14 2.25
CA GLY A 32 -8.68 6.60 3.61
C GLY A 32 -8.39 7.54 4.78
N SER A 33 -8.29 8.87 4.55
CA SER A 33 -7.96 9.87 5.57
C SER A 33 -9.18 10.58 6.14
N GLU A 34 -9.24 10.71 7.46
CA GLU A 34 -10.26 11.50 8.16
C GLU A 34 -10.23 12.99 7.81
N PHE A 35 -9.07 13.52 7.43
CA PHE A 35 -8.90 14.93 7.07
C PHE A 35 -9.53 15.29 5.71
N CYS A 36 -9.74 14.30 4.85
CA CYS A 36 -10.26 14.54 3.51
C CYS A 36 -11.77 14.83 3.55
N ASN A 37 -12.16 15.95 2.92
CA ASN A 37 -13.57 16.33 2.75
C ASN A 37 -14.05 16.15 1.30
N ASP A 38 -13.14 15.79 0.38
CA ASP A 38 -13.44 15.66 -1.06
C ASP A 38 -13.85 14.24 -1.44
N CYS A 39 -13.29 13.22 -0.77
CA CYS A 39 -13.65 11.83 -0.97
C CYS A 39 -14.96 11.50 -0.23
N ASP A 40 -15.80 10.68 -0.84
CA ASP A 40 -17.04 10.20 -0.23
C ASP A 40 -16.76 8.96 0.64
N HIS A 41 -16.01 9.16 1.73
CA HIS A 41 -15.67 8.08 2.66
C HIS A 41 -16.85 7.70 3.55
N GLU A 42 -17.12 6.40 3.67
CA GLU A 42 -17.90 5.92 4.80
C GLU A 42 -17.07 5.94 6.09
N SER A 43 -17.71 5.92 7.26
CA SER A 43 -17.01 5.94 8.55
C SER A 43 -16.04 4.77 8.75
N HIS A 44 -16.25 3.67 8.03
CA HIS A 44 -15.41 2.48 8.10
C HIS A 44 -14.21 2.53 7.14
N ASP A 45 -14.23 3.43 6.15
CA ASP A 45 -13.13 3.65 5.19
C ASP A 45 -12.07 4.62 5.73
N LYS A 46 -12.42 5.40 6.74
CA LYS A 46 -11.54 6.34 7.43
C LYS A 46 -10.65 5.56 8.40
N VAL A 47 -9.41 5.32 7.97
CA VAL A 47 -8.41 4.56 8.73
C VAL A 47 -7.30 5.48 9.23
N LEU A 48 -6.91 6.47 8.44
CA LEU A 48 -5.82 7.40 8.80
C LEU A 48 -6.38 8.58 9.59
N SER A 49 -5.72 8.89 10.71
CA SER A 49 -6.14 9.96 11.61
C SER A 49 -6.02 11.33 10.96
N GLU A 50 -6.88 12.28 11.31
CA GLU A 50 -6.78 13.67 10.84
C GLU A 50 -5.45 14.33 11.25
N GLN A 51 -5.01 14.06 12.48
CA GLN A 51 -3.76 14.57 13.05
C GLN A 51 -2.90 13.42 13.60
N PRO A 52 -2.07 12.78 12.76
CA PRO A 52 -1.21 11.69 13.18
C PRO A 52 -0.15 12.16 14.20
N THR A 53 0.09 11.35 15.23
CA THR A 53 1.07 11.69 16.28
C THR A 53 2.46 11.20 15.89
N SER A 54 3.34 12.13 15.52
CA SER A 54 4.75 11.81 15.27
C SER A 54 5.56 11.73 16.57
N LYS A 55 6.24 10.60 16.80
CA LYS A 55 7.26 10.46 17.85
C LYS A 55 8.66 10.94 17.40
N SER A 56 8.80 11.41 16.16
CA SER A 56 10.07 11.84 15.59
C SER A 56 10.47 13.21 16.12
N ARG A 57 11.71 13.33 16.62
CA ARG A 57 12.30 14.63 17.00
C ARG A 57 12.70 15.48 15.79
N LEU A 58 12.99 14.85 14.65
CA LEU A 58 13.41 15.53 13.43
C LEU A 58 12.23 16.15 12.66
N TYR A 59 11.09 15.45 12.70
CA TYR A 59 9.86 15.88 12.05
C TYR A 59 8.72 15.87 13.08
N PRO A 60 8.62 16.94 13.90
CA PRO A 60 7.67 17.01 15.01
C PRO A 60 6.24 17.36 14.56
N PHE A 61 6.02 17.70 13.29
CA PHE A 61 4.70 17.99 12.75
C PHE A 61 3.94 16.69 12.40
N PRO A 62 2.60 16.68 12.45
CA PRO A 62 1.78 15.55 12.01
C PRO A 62 2.07 15.20 10.55
N HIS A 63 2.39 13.95 10.28
CA HIS A 63 2.62 13.44 8.92
C HIS A 63 2.21 11.98 8.80
N TYR A 64 1.85 11.58 7.58
CA TYR A 64 1.68 10.17 7.21
C TYR A 64 3.01 9.58 6.72
N LEU A 65 3.17 8.27 6.90
CA LEU A 65 4.30 7.53 6.35
C LEU A 65 3.87 6.77 5.11
N VAL A 66 4.54 6.97 3.98
CA VAL A 66 4.32 6.17 2.76
C VAL A 66 5.47 5.18 2.64
N LEU A 67 5.17 3.89 2.61
CA LEU A 67 6.21 2.86 2.56
C LEU A 67 6.71 2.62 1.14
N ASP A 68 8.03 2.45 1.01
CA ASP A 68 8.69 1.93 -0.19
C ASP A 68 8.92 0.42 -0.08
N THR A 69 9.04 -0.26 -1.22
CA THR A 69 9.30 -1.71 -1.29
C THR A 69 10.57 -2.10 -0.55
N ASN A 70 11.69 -1.40 -0.76
CA ASN A 70 12.95 -1.82 -0.16
C ASN A 70 12.96 -1.57 1.35
N ALA A 71 12.32 -0.49 1.82
CA ALA A 71 12.15 -0.25 3.25
C ALA A 71 11.43 -1.41 3.93
N VAL A 72 10.35 -1.94 3.32
CA VAL A 72 9.63 -3.11 3.86
C VAL A 72 10.48 -4.38 3.80
N LEU A 73 11.21 -4.61 2.71
CA LEU A 73 12.02 -5.82 2.54
C LEU A 73 13.19 -5.89 3.51
N ASP A 74 13.89 -4.78 3.69
CA ASP A 74 15.13 -4.72 4.46
C ASP A 74 14.86 -4.49 5.96
N HIS A 75 13.73 -3.89 6.32
CA HIS A 75 13.45 -3.42 7.68
C HIS A 75 12.05 -3.83 8.19
N ILE A 76 11.54 -5.00 7.78
CA ILE A 76 10.22 -5.49 8.25
C ILE A 76 10.10 -5.55 9.77
N ASP A 77 11.19 -5.91 10.48
CA ASP A 77 11.17 -6.04 11.93
C ASP A 77 10.93 -4.68 12.62
N VAL A 78 11.33 -3.56 12.02
CA VAL A 78 11.00 -2.21 12.52
C VAL A 78 9.51 -1.92 12.40
N PHE A 79 8.89 -2.38 11.32
CA PHE A 79 7.45 -2.27 11.12
C PHE A 79 6.65 -3.26 11.96
N GLU A 80 7.27 -4.27 12.59
CA GLU A 80 6.62 -5.14 13.57
C GLU A 80 6.50 -4.48 14.95
N GLU A 81 7.27 -3.43 15.24
CA GLU A 81 7.12 -2.65 16.49
C GLU A 81 5.93 -1.69 16.46
N ASP A 82 5.25 -1.49 17.60
CA ASP A 82 4.08 -0.59 17.75
C ASP A 82 4.45 0.91 17.84
N VAL A 83 5.59 1.30 17.25
CA VAL A 83 6.10 2.67 17.39
C VAL A 83 5.52 3.59 16.32
N LEU A 84 5.33 3.07 15.11
CA LEU A 84 4.88 3.80 13.92
C LEU A 84 3.38 3.61 13.70
N THR A 85 2.67 4.72 13.45
CA THR A 85 1.23 4.73 13.15
C THR A 85 0.94 5.57 11.91
N ASP A 86 -0.28 5.47 11.40
CA ASP A 86 -0.80 6.29 10.29
C ASP A 86 0.04 6.13 9.01
N ILE A 87 0.06 4.88 8.53
CA ILE A 87 0.92 4.43 7.45
C ILE A 87 0.08 4.15 6.20
N VAL A 88 0.53 4.68 5.06
CA VAL A 88 -0.01 4.39 3.73
C VAL A 88 0.87 3.36 3.04
N VAL A 89 0.26 2.26 2.62
CA VAL A 89 0.90 1.21 1.85
C VAL A 89 0.30 1.19 0.45
N LEU A 90 1.13 1.34 -0.58
CA LEU A 90 0.69 1.22 -1.96
C LEU A 90 0.46 -0.25 -2.31
N TYR A 91 -0.57 -0.54 -3.11
CA TYR A 91 -0.82 -1.90 -3.59
C TYR A 91 0.35 -2.45 -4.40
N THR A 92 1.01 -1.61 -5.20
CA THR A 92 2.22 -2.01 -5.94
C THR A 92 3.36 -2.46 -5.04
N VAL A 93 3.55 -1.79 -3.89
CA VAL A 93 4.56 -2.16 -2.89
C VAL A 93 4.21 -3.53 -2.31
N LEU A 94 2.95 -3.74 -1.95
CA LEU A 94 2.48 -5.01 -1.41
C LEU A 94 2.68 -6.17 -2.42
N ASP A 95 2.37 -5.95 -3.70
CA ASP A 95 2.55 -6.93 -4.76
C ASP A 95 4.04 -7.20 -5.04
N GLU A 96 4.88 -6.17 -5.05
CA GLU A 96 6.32 -6.33 -5.27
C GLU A 96 6.99 -7.09 -4.11
N VAL A 97 6.64 -6.78 -2.86
CA VAL A 97 7.11 -7.52 -1.68
C VAL A 97 6.73 -8.99 -1.78
N LYS A 98 5.49 -9.29 -2.19
CA LYS A 98 5.02 -10.68 -2.42
C LYS A 98 5.83 -11.40 -3.49
N HIS A 99 6.20 -10.71 -4.57
CA HIS A 99 7.01 -11.29 -5.65
C HIS A 99 8.47 -11.53 -5.23
N LYS A 100 9.04 -10.66 -4.38
CA LYS A 100 10.44 -10.76 -3.93
C LYS A 100 10.62 -11.71 -2.74
N SER A 101 9.72 -11.71 -1.77
CA SER A 101 9.84 -12.52 -0.54
C SER A 101 8.49 -12.88 0.07
N SER A 102 8.11 -14.15 -0.03
CA SER A 102 6.88 -14.68 0.57
C SER A 102 6.86 -14.60 2.11
N SER A 103 8.03 -14.72 2.76
CA SER A 103 8.13 -14.66 4.22
C SER A 103 7.89 -13.24 4.74
N VAL A 104 8.54 -12.25 4.12
CA VAL A 104 8.33 -10.84 4.45
C VAL A 104 6.90 -10.42 4.15
N TYR A 105 6.33 -10.85 3.02
CA TYR A 105 4.92 -10.60 2.72
C TYR A 105 3.97 -11.14 3.80
N LYS A 106 4.23 -12.33 4.34
CA LYS A 106 3.40 -12.89 5.43
C LYS A 106 3.47 -12.03 6.68
N LYS A 107 4.67 -11.68 7.14
CA LYS A 107 4.89 -10.78 8.29
C LYS A 107 4.22 -9.42 8.06
N PHE A 108 4.41 -8.83 6.89
CA PHE A 108 3.82 -7.55 6.54
C PHE A 108 2.30 -7.57 6.52
N ARG A 109 1.68 -8.68 6.10
CA ARG A 109 0.23 -8.88 6.19
C ARG A 109 -0.27 -8.97 7.63
N GLU A 110 0.50 -9.54 8.54
CA GLU A 110 0.19 -9.58 9.97
C GLU A 110 0.25 -8.16 10.56
N VAL A 111 1.28 -7.38 10.22
CA VAL A 111 1.40 -5.95 10.59
C VAL A 111 0.21 -5.13 10.08
N ILE A 112 -0.17 -5.28 8.81
CA ILE A 112 -1.31 -4.56 8.21
C ILE A 112 -2.64 -4.94 8.88
N ALA A 113 -2.78 -6.18 9.36
CA ALA A 113 -4.01 -6.64 10.00
C ALA A 113 -4.22 -6.04 11.40
N ASP A 114 -3.16 -5.47 12.00
CA ASP A 114 -3.25 -4.79 13.29
C ASP A 114 -3.91 -3.42 13.15
N LYS A 115 -5.15 -3.33 13.65
CA LYS A 115 -5.97 -2.11 13.59
C LYS A 115 -5.46 -0.99 14.50
N SER A 116 -4.59 -1.27 15.46
CA SER A 116 -4.07 -0.24 16.38
C SER A 116 -3.12 0.74 15.69
N ARG A 117 -2.60 0.37 14.52
CA ARG A 117 -1.53 1.10 13.81
C ARG A 117 -2.03 2.03 12.72
N ASN A 118 -3.33 2.02 12.41
CA ASN A 118 -3.93 2.84 11.35
C ASN A 118 -3.19 2.67 10.01
N ILE A 119 -3.15 1.45 9.49
CA ILE A 119 -2.49 1.15 8.21
C ILE A 119 -3.52 1.10 7.10
N TYR A 120 -3.37 1.99 6.12
CA TYR A 120 -4.25 2.07 4.97
C TYR A 120 -3.57 1.53 3.71
N ILE A 121 -4.24 0.64 2.97
CA ILE A 121 -3.77 0.17 1.66
C ILE A 121 -4.43 1.02 0.58
N PHE A 122 -3.62 1.77 -0.17
CA PHE A 122 -4.07 2.52 -1.32
C PHE A 122 -3.89 1.72 -2.61
N VAL A 123 -4.99 1.50 -3.34
CA VAL A 123 -5.00 0.71 -4.58
C VAL A 123 -4.60 1.58 -5.78
N ASN A 124 -3.33 1.99 -5.78
CA ASN A 124 -2.78 2.97 -6.71
C ASN A 124 -2.78 2.57 -8.19
N GLU A 125 -2.79 1.26 -8.51
CA GLU A 125 -2.85 0.83 -9.91
C GLU A 125 -4.22 1.10 -10.54
N HIS A 126 -5.29 1.13 -9.75
CA HIS A 126 -6.66 1.20 -10.26
C HIS A 126 -7.31 2.57 -10.11
N HIS A 127 -6.62 3.56 -9.54
CA HIS A 127 -7.13 4.92 -9.40
C HIS A 127 -6.89 5.74 -10.68
#